data_AF-E6KT04-F1
#
_entry.id   AF-E6KT04-F1
#
_cell.length_a   1.000
_cell.length_b   1.000
_cell.length_c   1.000
_cell.angle_alpha   90.00
_cell.angle_beta   90.00
_cell.angle_gamma   90.00
#
_symmetry.space_group_name_H-M   'P 1'
#
loop_
_entity.id
_entity.type
_entity.pdbx_description
1 polymer ?
#
loop_
_entity_poly.entity_id
_entity_poly.type
_entity_poly.pdbx_seq_one_letter_code
_entity_poly.pdbx_strand_id
1 'polypeptide(L)'
;MATIIDYVRGARTPLAGDLTPADALALCSLIYTDFHALAGPRSATGCVLGEVARASSIPALYRHALPTHADRPLLEAAGTSPRFREVRVRDAVTRLVPRPLAQFGAATFVDSSGCCFIAFRGTDATSIGVAEDARFGLDFPTESQRWAARYLAYASKRAEGPVAVMGHSKGGNFALYAAAVAAPDALERVYAFDPVGFPARVAHSGFFTSLEGRVSTYVTAGSWVSPLLPLPAPATLVDSSWPGPLSHNPYAWATEGTALRRDRRRPSRSGTALARLLAAILRVRPPRIGSN
;
A
#
# COMPACT_ATOMS: atom_id res chain seq x y z
N MET A 1 4.47 23.06 2.10
CA MET A 1 3.57 21.97 2.51
C MET A 1 4.44 20.85 3.00
N ALA A 2 4.19 20.31 4.20
CA ALA A 2 4.98 19.20 4.71
C ALA A 2 4.68 17.93 3.88
N THR A 3 5.73 17.27 3.42
CA THR A 3 5.67 15.97 2.75
C THR A 3 5.71 14.84 3.78
N ILE A 4 5.54 13.61 3.33
CA ILE A 4 5.68 12.44 4.20
C ILE A 4 7.07 12.33 4.84
N ILE A 5 8.14 12.75 4.14
CA ILE A 5 9.50 12.73 4.69
C ILE A 5 9.63 13.81 5.77
N ASP A 6 9.05 15.01 5.55
CA ASP A 6 9.04 16.08 6.55
C ASP A 6 8.30 15.65 7.81
N TYR A 7 7.16 14.95 7.65
CA TYR A 7 6.42 14.33 8.75
C TYR A 7 7.29 13.35 9.53
N VAL A 8 7.92 12.38 8.86
CA VAL A 8 8.75 11.35 9.51
C VAL A 8 9.91 11.99 10.27
N ARG A 9 10.57 13.01 9.71
CA ARG A 9 11.65 13.76 10.38
C ARG A 9 11.16 14.54 11.59
N GLY A 10 9.94 15.07 11.53
CA GLY A 10 9.34 15.89 12.59
C GLY A 10 8.68 15.09 13.72
N ALA A 11 8.37 13.81 13.52
CA ALA A 11 7.64 12.99 14.48
C ALA A 11 8.55 12.55 15.65
N ARG A 12 8.19 12.94 16.88
CA ARG A 12 9.06 12.81 18.08
C ARG A 12 8.61 11.75 19.08
N THR A 13 7.38 11.29 19.03
CA THR A 13 6.85 10.27 19.96
C THR A 13 6.94 8.90 19.31
N PRO A 14 7.40 7.83 20.01
CA PRO A 14 7.43 6.48 19.45
C PRO A 14 6.05 6.00 18.98
N LEU A 15 6.00 5.18 17.93
CA LEU A 15 4.79 4.46 17.53
C LEU A 15 4.42 3.40 18.56
N ALA A 16 3.20 3.49 19.08
CA ALA A 16 2.69 2.64 20.16
C ALA A 16 1.15 2.55 20.12
N GLY A 17 0.63 1.82 19.13
CA GLY A 17 -0.80 1.54 18.98
C GLY A 17 -1.65 2.72 18.51
N ASP A 18 -1.05 3.89 18.32
CA ASP A 18 -1.68 5.14 17.92
C ASP A 18 -1.45 5.44 16.42
N LEU A 19 -1.65 4.43 15.56
CA LEU A 19 -1.39 4.54 14.12
C LEU A 19 -2.27 5.62 13.47
N THR A 20 -1.61 6.60 12.84
CA THR A 20 -2.29 7.72 12.17
C THR A 20 -2.27 7.57 10.64
N PRO A 21 -3.10 8.32 9.88
CA PRO A 21 -3.04 8.31 8.42
C PRO A 21 -1.68 8.66 7.84
N ALA A 22 -0.94 9.58 8.47
CA ALA A 22 0.42 9.91 8.05
C ALA A 22 1.39 8.75 8.35
N ASP A 23 1.29 8.09 9.50
CA ASP A 23 2.10 6.89 9.78
C ASP A 23 1.84 5.77 8.76
N ALA A 24 0.57 5.51 8.45
CA ALA A 24 0.18 4.51 7.47
C ALA A 24 0.71 4.84 6.07
N LEU A 25 0.70 6.11 5.65
CA LEU A 25 1.31 6.53 4.38
C LEU A 25 2.83 6.35 4.40
N ALA A 26 3.50 6.63 5.52
CA ALA A 26 4.94 6.43 5.67
C ALA A 26 5.32 4.96 5.54
N LEU A 27 4.63 4.06 6.25
CA LEU A 27 4.85 2.61 6.18
C LEU A 27 4.52 2.05 4.78
N CYS A 28 3.45 2.54 4.14
CA CYS A 28 3.13 2.23 2.74
C CYS A 28 4.15 2.72 1.73
N SER A 29 4.89 3.78 2.06
CA SER A 29 5.96 4.30 1.19
C SER A 29 7.26 3.53 1.45
N LEU A 30 7.56 3.20 2.71
CA LEU A 30 8.73 2.42 3.10
C LEU A 30 8.77 1.04 2.44
N ILE A 31 7.62 0.38 2.24
CA ILE A 31 7.58 -0.97 1.62
C ILE A 31 8.09 -1.01 0.17
N TYR A 32 8.28 0.15 -0.49
CA TYR A 32 8.97 0.21 -1.78
C TYR A 32 10.48 -0.08 -1.66
N THR A 33 11.06 0.14 -0.48
CA THR A 33 12.38 -0.41 -0.15
C THR A 33 12.27 -1.93 -0.09
N ASP A 34 13.12 -2.63 -0.85
CA ASP A 34 13.13 -4.08 -0.91
C ASP A 34 13.79 -4.70 0.34
N PHE A 35 13.06 -4.66 1.46
CA PHE A 35 13.47 -5.26 2.73
C PHE A 35 13.83 -6.74 2.60
N HIS A 36 13.26 -7.45 1.63
CA HIS A 36 13.59 -8.84 1.35
C HIS A 36 15.08 -9.03 1.00
N ALA A 37 15.79 -7.98 0.56
CA ALA A 37 17.22 -8.03 0.28
C ALA A 37 18.10 -8.29 1.52
N LEU A 38 17.59 -8.02 2.74
CA LEU A 38 18.33 -8.18 3.98
C LEU A 38 17.85 -9.40 4.78
N ALA A 39 18.79 -10.09 5.45
CA ALA A 39 18.48 -11.29 6.23
C ALA A 39 17.59 -11.01 7.45
N GLY A 40 17.81 -9.89 8.14
CA GLY A 40 17.03 -9.48 9.32
C GLY A 40 15.54 -9.29 9.00
N PRO A 41 15.16 -8.36 8.11
CA PRO A 41 13.77 -8.15 7.73
C PRO A 41 13.10 -9.38 7.11
N ARG A 42 13.85 -10.27 6.44
CA ARG A 42 13.32 -11.52 5.87
C ARG A 42 12.95 -12.55 6.94
N SER A 43 13.57 -12.51 8.11
CA SER A 43 13.33 -13.48 9.18
C SER A 43 12.04 -13.19 9.95
N ALA A 44 11.57 -14.20 10.67
CA ALA A 44 10.43 -14.07 11.59
C ALA A 44 10.75 -13.23 12.85
N THR A 45 12.04 -13.09 13.20
CA THR A 45 12.49 -12.24 14.32
C THR A 45 12.62 -10.78 13.91
N GLY A 46 12.88 -10.50 12.64
CA GLY A 46 13.02 -9.14 12.12
C GLY A 46 14.20 -8.37 12.69
N CYS A 47 14.26 -7.08 12.34
CA CYS A 47 15.16 -6.10 12.92
C CYS A 47 14.47 -4.73 12.96
N VAL A 48 14.99 -3.78 13.74
CA VAL A 48 14.37 -2.45 13.84
C VAL A 48 14.73 -1.57 12.64
N LEU A 49 13.84 -0.65 12.25
CA LEU A 49 14.07 0.24 11.11
C LEU A 49 15.34 1.07 11.26
N GLY A 50 15.74 1.43 12.48
CA GLY A 50 17.02 2.09 12.76
C GLY A 50 18.23 1.27 12.31
N GLU A 51 18.19 -0.06 12.44
CA GLU A 51 19.26 -0.96 11.96
C GLU A 51 19.22 -1.09 10.44
N VAL A 52 18.02 -1.21 9.85
CA VAL A 52 17.86 -1.27 8.39
C VAL A 52 18.37 0.01 7.72
N ALA A 53 18.12 1.18 8.32
CA ALA A 53 18.59 2.45 7.80
C ALA A 53 20.11 2.60 7.82
N ARG A 54 20.83 1.91 8.71
CA ARG A 54 22.31 1.86 8.65
C ARG A 54 22.82 1.14 7.40
N ALA A 55 22.00 0.27 6.83
CA ALA A 55 22.23 -0.40 5.56
C ALA A 55 21.68 0.39 4.35
N SER A 56 21.26 1.65 4.51
CA SER A 56 20.62 2.43 3.43
C SER A 56 21.50 2.62 2.18
N SER A 57 22.81 2.40 2.27
CA SER A 57 23.73 2.46 1.15
C SER A 57 23.73 1.20 0.27
N ILE A 58 23.12 0.10 0.73
CA ILE A 58 23.08 -1.17 0.00
C ILE A 58 22.17 -1.04 -1.24
N PRO A 59 22.70 -1.17 -2.47
CA PRO A 59 21.92 -0.96 -3.69
C PRO A 59 20.76 -1.94 -3.86
N ALA A 60 20.88 -3.16 -3.33
CA ALA A 60 19.84 -4.19 -3.43
C ALA A 60 18.52 -3.78 -2.75
N LEU A 61 18.54 -2.82 -1.83
CA LEU A 61 17.33 -2.25 -1.21
C LEU A 61 16.47 -1.44 -2.20
N TYR A 62 17.03 -1.01 -3.34
CA TYR A 62 16.36 -0.13 -4.30
C TYR A 62 16.39 -0.69 -5.73
N ARG A 63 16.70 -1.98 -5.91
CA ARG A 63 16.85 -2.62 -7.23
C ARG A 63 15.59 -2.58 -8.11
N HIS A 64 14.43 -2.27 -7.52
CA HIS A 64 13.16 -2.13 -8.21
C HIS A 64 12.51 -0.76 -7.99
N ALA A 65 13.24 0.19 -7.40
CA ALA A 65 12.70 1.50 -7.06
C ALA A 65 12.25 2.26 -8.32
N LEU A 66 11.15 2.99 -8.19
CA LEU A 66 10.72 3.92 -9.23
C LEU A 66 11.61 5.17 -9.17
N PRO A 67 12.07 5.73 -10.30
CA PRO A 67 12.94 6.91 -10.30
C PRO A 67 12.34 8.15 -9.63
N THR A 68 11.01 8.21 -9.55
CA THR A 68 10.25 9.29 -8.93
C THR A 68 10.13 9.14 -7.41
N HIS A 69 10.49 7.98 -6.86
CA HIS A 69 10.39 7.70 -5.44
C HIS A 69 11.61 8.19 -4.67
N ALA A 70 11.37 8.60 -3.42
CA ALA A 70 12.42 8.97 -2.46
C ALA A 70 12.61 7.87 -1.40
N ASP A 71 12.67 6.61 -1.84
CA ASP A 71 12.73 5.42 -0.98
C ASP A 71 13.91 5.47 0.02
N ARG A 72 15.12 5.77 -0.48
CA ARG A 72 16.30 5.90 0.38
C ARG A 72 16.20 7.06 1.38
N PRO A 73 15.89 8.31 0.97
CA PRO A 73 15.67 9.41 1.90
C PRO A 73 14.62 9.12 2.98
N LEU A 74 13.54 8.41 2.63
CA LEU A 74 12.52 8.02 3.60
C LEU A 74 13.01 6.95 4.57
N LEU A 75 13.75 5.93 4.10
CA LEU A 75 14.37 4.95 4.98
C LEU A 75 15.33 5.61 5.99
N GLU A 76 16.18 6.52 5.52
CA GLU A 76 17.12 7.27 6.36
C GLU A 76 16.40 8.16 7.37
N ALA A 77 15.32 8.82 6.96
CA ALA A 77 14.47 9.59 7.86
C ALA A 77 13.79 8.69 8.91
N ALA A 78 13.24 7.54 8.51
CA ALA A 78 12.57 6.61 9.41
C ALA A 78 13.53 6.01 10.44
N GLY A 79 14.76 5.68 10.03
CA GLY A 79 15.77 5.12 10.94
C GLY A 79 16.32 6.08 11.98
N THR A 80 16.17 7.39 11.77
CA THR A 80 16.56 8.44 12.74
C THR A 80 15.38 9.02 13.50
N SER A 81 14.15 8.82 13.00
CA SER A 81 12.92 9.31 13.61
C SER A 81 12.58 8.56 14.90
N PRO A 82 12.41 9.24 16.05
CA PRO A 82 11.91 8.61 17.27
C PRO A 82 10.60 7.84 17.08
N ARG A 83 9.75 8.29 16.14
CA ARG A 83 8.48 7.65 15.81
C ARG A 83 8.65 6.24 15.23
N PHE A 84 9.63 6.05 14.34
CA PHE A 84 9.74 4.85 13.51
C PHE A 84 10.97 4.00 13.78
N ARG A 85 12.05 4.56 14.34
CA ARG A 85 13.35 3.87 14.40
C ARG A 85 13.33 2.54 15.16
N GLU A 86 12.45 2.40 16.16
CA GLU A 86 12.29 1.18 16.95
C GLU A 86 11.18 0.25 16.41
N VAL A 87 10.47 0.64 15.34
CA VAL A 87 9.52 -0.23 14.66
C VAL A 87 10.29 -1.37 14.02
N ARG A 88 9.90 -2.59 14.34
CA ARG A 88 10.50 -3.82 13.83
C ARG A 88 9.90 -4.18 12.49
N VAL A 89 10.73 -4.43 11.49
CA VAL A 89 10.31 -5.02 10.21
C VAL A 89 10.69 -6.50 10.19
N ARG A 90 9.74 -7.36 9.83
CA ARG A 90 9.89 -8.82 9.76
C ARG A 90 9.11 -9.44 8.62
N ASP A 91 9.41 -10.70 8.33
CA ASP A 91 8.73 -11.52 7.32
C ASP A 91 8.65 -10.83 5.95
N ALA A 92 9.68 -10.05 5.58
CA ALA A 92 9.73 -9.30 4.34
C ALA A 92 9.90 -10.25 3.15
N VAL A 93 9.05 -10.08 2.13
CA VAL A 93 9.02 -10.92 0.95
C VAL A 93 8.88 -10.07 -0.31
N THR A 94 9.62 -10.46 -1.34
CA THR A 94 9.51 -9.98 -2.72
C THR A 94 9.45 -11.21 -3.62
N ARG A 95 8.42 -11.31 -4.46
CA ARG A 95 8.23 -12.38 -5.45
C ARG A 95 7.90 -11.77 -6.80
N LEU A 96 8.66 -12.16 -7.82
CA LEU A 96 8.45 -11.78 -9.20
C LEU A 96 8.35 -13.07 -10.00
N VAL A 97 7.17 -13.37 -10.53
CA VAL A 97 6.91 -14.62 -11.25
C VAL A 97 6.33 -14.26 -12.62
N PRO A 98 6.96 -14.69 -13.73
CA PRO A 98 6.43 -14.42 -15.07
C PRO A 98 5.30 -15.39 -15.46
N ARG A 99 5.27 -16.60 -14.87
CA ARG A 99 4.24 -17.63 -15.11
C ARG A 99 3.97 -18.45 -13.83
N PRO A 100 2.79 -18.31 -13.18
CA PRO A 100 1.76 -17.31 -13.49
C PRO A 100 2.30 -15.88 -13.34
N LEU A 101 1.74 -14.93 -14.09
CA LEU A 101 2.18 -13.53 -14.07
C LEU A 101 1.78 -12.88 -12.73
N ALA A 102 2.77 -12.57 -11.89
CA ALA A 102 2.54 -12.04 -10.55
C ALA A 102 3.73 -11.23 -10.02
N GLN A 103 3.48 -10.03 -9.50
CA GLN A 103 4.44 -9.20 -8.77
C GLN A 103 3.91 -8.94 -7.35
N PHE A 104 4.62 -9.42 -6.34
CA PHE A 104 4.21 -9.31 -4.95
C PHE A 104 5.35 -8.86 -4.05
N GLY A 105 5.04 -7.93 -3.14
CA GLY A 105 5.94 -7.46 -2.10
C GLY A 105 5.15 -7.20 -0.82
N ALA A 106 5.65 -7.66 0.32
CA ALA A 106 5.02 -7.44 1.62
C ALA A 106 6.04 -7.44 2.75
N ALA A 107 5.73 -6.73 3.83
CA ALA A 107 6.44 -6.85 5.10
C ALA A 107 5.47 -6.56 6.26
N THR A 108 5.81 -7.09 7.43
CA THR A 108 5.10 -6.81 8.68
C THR A 108 5.95 -5.88 9.53
N PHE A 109 5.39 -4.73 9.88
CA PHE A 109 5.95 -3.81 10.85
C PHE A 109 5.30 -4.06 12.21
N VAL A 110 6.08 -4.03 13.29
CA VAL A 110 5.58 -4.20 14.66
C VAL A 110 6.13 -3.09 15.51
N ASP A 111 5.25 -2.37 16.20
CA ASP A 111 5.66 -1.30 17.10
C ASP A 111 5.95 -1.77 18.52
N SER A 112 6.29 -0.81 19.38
CA SER A 112 6.63 -1.05 20.79
C SER A 112 5.47 -1.59 21.64
N SER A 113 4.21 -1.44 21.17
CA SER A 113 3.01 -1.95 21.84
C SER A 113 2.56 -3.33 21.34
N GLY A 114 3.23 -3.87 20.32
CA GLY A 114 2.88 -5.16 19.70
C GLY A 114 1.83 -5.05 18.58
N CYS A 115 1.38 -3.84 18.23
CA CYS A 115 0.52 -3.62 17.08
C CYS A 115 1.24 -3.99 15.79
N CYS A 116 0.55 -4.72 14.92
CA CYS A 116 1.09 -5.23 13.67
C CYS A 116 0.54 -4.42 12.48
N PHE A 117 1.43 -3.88 11.67
CA PHE A 117 1.11 -3.13 10.47
C PHE A 117 1.64 -3.86 9.23
N ILE A 118 0.74 -4.41 8.43
CA ILE A 118 1.08 -5.21 7.26
C ILE A 118 1.00 -4.31 6.04
N ALA A 119 2.12 -4.07 5.38
CA ALA A 119 2.19 -3.25 4.18
C ALA A 119 2.37 -4.12 2.94
N PHE A 120 1.56 -3.86 1.91
CA PHE A 120 1.72 -4.46 0.59
C PHE A 120 2.32 -3.45 -0.38
N ARG A 121 3.38 -3.85 -1.09
CA ARG A 121 4.03 -3.03 -2.12
C ARG A 121 3.13 -2.92 -3.35
N GLY A 122 3.03 -1.70 -3.88
CA GLY A 122 2.44 -1.46 -5.19
C GLY A 122 3.35 -1.86 -6.35
N THR A 123 3.07 -1.32 -7.52
CA THR A 123 3.87 -1.56 -8.73
C THR A 123 5.25 -0.96 -8.58
N ASP A 124 6.27 -1.77 -8.84
CA ASP A 124 7.66 -1.35 -8.86
C ASP A 124 8.16 -1.16 -10.31
N ALA A 125 9.44 -0.85 -10.51
CA ALA A 125 9.99 -0.60 -11.84
C ALA A 125 10.10 -1.87 -12.73
N THR A 126 9.63 -3.03 -12.28
CA THR A 126 9.72 -4.28 -13.04
C THR A 126 8.67 -4.35 -14.14
N SER A 127 9.05 -4.94 -15.28
CA SER A 127 8.11 -5.21 -16.38
C SER A 127 7.01 -6.19 -15.98
N ILE A 128 7.28 -7.12 -15.06
CA ILE A 128 6.28 -8.05 -14.49
C ILE A 128 5.20 -7.26 -13.75
N GLY A 129 5.60 -6.26 -12.96
CA GLY A 129 4.70 -5.37 -12.25
C GLY A 129 3.72 -4.68 -13.17
N VAL A 130 4.25 -3.97 -14.17
CA VAL A 130 3.46 -3.25 -15.17
C VAL A 130 2.56 -4.20 -15.97
N ALA A 131 3.05 -5.38 -16.34
CA ALA A 131 2.27 -6.37 -17.08
C ALA A 131 1.12 -6.94 -16.25
N GLU A 132 1.31 -7.14 -14.95
CA GLU A 132 0.25 -7.60 -14.05
C GLU A 132 -0.83 -6.53 -13.85
N ASP A 133 -0.47 -5.24 -13.76
CA ASP A 133 -1.43 -4.14 -13.59
C ASP A 133 -2.51 -4.14 -14.69
N ALA A 134 -2.12 -4.47 -15.93
CA ALA A 134 -3.03 -4.61 -17.06
C ALA A 134 -4.07 -5.74 -16.90
N ARG A 135 -3.90 -6.63 -15.91
CA ARG A 135 -4.79 -7.76 -15.63
C ARG A 135 -5.86 -7.45 -14.58
N PHE A 136 -5.74 -6.38 -13.79
CA PHE A 136 -6.66 -6.10 -12.66
C PHE A 136 -8.13 -5.91 -13.09
N GLY A 137 -8.36 -5.37 -14.29
CA GLY A 137 -9.70 -5.27 -14.87
C GLY A 137 -10.20 -6.56 -15.53
N LEU A 138 -9.32 -7.54 -15.77
CA LEU A 138 -9.57 -8.71 -16.60
C LEU A 138 -9.62 -10.03 -15.81
N ASP A 139 -8.88 -10.15 -14.72
CA ASP A 139 -8.84 -11.36 -13.89
C ASP A 139 -9.10 -10.99 -12.43
N PHE A 140 -9.94 -11.78 -11.76
CA PHE A 140 -10.13 -11.68 -10.32
C PHE A 140 -10.41 -13.06 -9.70
N PRO A 141 -9.76 -13.44 -8.60
CA PRO A 141 -8.59 -12.78 -8.05
C PRO A 141 -7.33 -13.05 -8.90
N THR A 142 -6.38 -12.12 -8.88
CA THR A 142 -5.02 -12.34 -9.40
C THR A 142 -4.21 -13.22 -8.44
N GLU A 143 -3.10 -13.79 -8.91
CA GLU A 143 -2.24 -14.60 -8.04
C GLU A 143 -1.62 -13.78 -6.90
N SER A 144 -1.22 -12.53 -7.17
CA SER A 144 -0.69 -11.65 -6.12
C SER A 144 -1.75 -11.25 -5.09
N GLN A 145 -3.02 -11.11 -5.49
CA GLN A 145 -4.14 -10.95 -4.54
C GLN A 145 -4.24 -12.16 -3.61
N ARG A 146 -4.20 -13.40 -4.15
CA ARG A 146 -4.19 -14.63 -3.33
C ARG A 146 -2.99 -14.68 -2.39
N TRP A 147 -1.80 -14.28 -2.84
CA TRP A 147 -0.62 -14.22 -1.99
C TRP A 147 -0.76 -13.17 -0.88
N ALA A 148 -1.38 -12.02 -1.15
CA ALA A 148 -1.68 -11.01 -0.15
C ALA A 148 -2.60 -11.54 0.95
N ALA A 149 -3.69 -12.24 0.59
CA ALA A 149 -4.59 -12.86 1.56
C ALA A 149 -3.87 -13.91 2.42
N ARG A 150 -3.03 -14.76 1.81
CA ARG A 150 -2.20 -15.74 2.54
C ARG A 150 -1.20 -15.07 3.47
N TYR A 151 -0.57 -13.99 3.03
CA TYR A 151 0.39 -13.23 3.85
C TYR A 151 -0.31 -12.60 5.06
N LEU A 152 -1.46 -11.94 4.85
CA LEU A 152 -2.24 -11.36 5.94
C LEU A 152 -2.67 -12.44 6.95
N ALA A 153 -3.19 -13.57 6.48
CA ALA A 153 -3.57 -14.69 7.35
C ALA A 153 -2.37 -15.29 8.12
N TYR A 154 -1.19 -15.33 7.51
CA TYR A 154 0.04 -15.77 8.18
C TYR A 154 0.47 -14.78 9.26
N ALA A 155 0.54 -13.49 8.92
CA ALA A 155 1.02 -12.46 9.83
C ALA A 155 0.04 -12.20 10.98
N SER A 156 -1.28 -12.24 10.73
CA SER A 156 -2.30 -12.04 11.76
C SER A 156 -2.32 -13.14 12.83
N LYS A 157 -2.05 -14.39 12.45
CA LYS A 157 -1.91 -15.52 13.40
C LYS A 157 -0.73 -15.37 14.36
N ARG A 158 0.23 -14.51 14.02
CA ARG A 158 1.45 -14.23 14.79
C ARG A 158 1.42 -12.83 15.43
N ALA A 159 0.29 -12.13 15.31
CA ALA A 159 0.10 -10.83 15.92
C ALA A 159 -0.30 -11.03 17.40
N GLU A 160 0.36 -10.30 18.28
CA GLU A 160 0.05 -10.28 19.72
C GLU A 160 -0.92 -9.15 20.06
N GLY A 161 -1.12 -8.20 19.15
CA GLY A 161 -2.02 -7.06 19.27
C GLY A 161 -2.83 -6.79 18.01
N PRO A 162 -3.50 -5.64 17.94
CA PRO A 162 -4.28 -5.23 16.77
C PRO A 162 -3.50 -5.26 15.46
N VAL A 163 -4.20 -5.58 14.38
CA VAL A 163 -3.64 -5.65 13.03
C VAL A 163 -4.23 -4.52 12.19
N ALA A 164 -3.37 -3.70 11.60
CA ALA A 164 -3.75 -2.84 10.47
C ALA A 164 -3.07 -3.34 9.19
N VAL A 165 -3.80 -3.28 8.08
CA VAL A 165 -3.26 -3.62 6.76
C VAL A 165 -3.33 -2.42 5.84
N MET A 166 -2.32 -2.25 5.00
CA MET A 166 -2.18 -1.04 4.22
C MET A 166 -1.47 -1.26 2.89
N GLY A 167 -1.71 -0.37 1.94
CA GLY A 167 -0.93 -0.33 0.72
C GLY A 167 -1.25 0.86 -0.16
N HIS A 168 -0.34 1.12 -1.09
CA HIS A 168 -0.43 2.17 -2.09
C HIS A 168 -0.60 1.59 -3.50
N SER A 169 -1.39 2.23 -4.36
CA SER A 169 -1.60 1.80 -5.76
C SER A 169 -2.11 0.36 -5.85
N LYS A 170 -1.45 -0.52 -6.61
CA LYS A 170 -1.68 -1.97 -6.59
C LYS A 170 -1.65 -2.57 -5.16
N GLY A 171 -0.78 -2.07 -4.28
CA GLY A 171 -0.71 -2.52 -2.89
C GLY A 171 -1.96 -2.18 -2.09
N GLY A 172 -2.63 -1.06 -2.39
CA GLY A 172 -3.90 -0.70 -1.77
C GLY A 172 -5.03 -1.64 -2.20
N ASN A 173 -5.00 -2.13 -3.44
CA ASN A 173 -5.88 -3.20 -3.90
C ASN A 173 -5.63 -4.50 -3.12
N PHE A 174 -4.36 -4.89 -2.96
CA PHE A 174 -3.99 -6.07 -2.17
C PHE A 174 -4.46 -5.97 -0.72
N ALA A 175 -4.35 -4.80 -0.09
CA ALA A 175 -4.82 -4.58 1.27
C ALA A 175 -6.33 -4.81 1.41
N LEU A 176 -7.13 -4.24 0.50
CA LEU A 176 -8.58 -4.40 0.48
C LEU A 176 -8.98 -5.86 0.21
N TYR A 177 -8.38 -6.51 -0.80
CA TYR A 177 -8.66 -7.90 -1.11
C TYR A 177 -8.28 -8.84 0.04
N ALA A 178 -7.06 -8.71 0.56
CA ALA A 178 -6.55 -9.57 1.62
C ALA A 178 -7.41 -9.44 2.87
N ALA A 179 -7.80 -8.21 3.25
CA ALA A 179 -8.66 -7.97 4.39
C ALA A 179 -10.02 -8.66 4.26
N ALA A 180 -10.66 -8.56 3.08
CA ALA A 180 -11.96 -9.18 2.83
C ALA A 180 -11.90 -10.72 2.84
N VAL A 181 -10.79 -11.29 2.34
CA VAL A 181 -10.64 -12.75 2.22
C VAL A 181 -10.14 -13.40 3.50
N ALA A 182 -9.09 -12.85 4.11
CA ALA A 182 -8.50 -13.41 5.33
C ALA A 182 -9.33 -13.09 6.57
N ALA A 183 -10.00 -11.93 6.59
CA ALA A 183 -10.90 -11.45 7.64
C ALA A 183 -10.47 -11.82 9.08
N PRO A 184 -9.24 -11.53 9.50
CA PRO A 184 -8.80 -11.95 10.83
C PRO A 184 -9.49 -11.13 11.91
N ASP A 185 -9.84 -11.77 13.04
CA ASP A 185 -10.54 -11.13 14.17
C ASP A 185 -9.78 -9.90 14.71
N ALA A 186 -8.45 -9.93 14.66
CA ALA A 186 -7.57 -8.84 15.09
C ALA A 186 -7.50 -7.65 14.11
N LEU A 187 -8.14 -7.71 12.93
CA LEU A 187 -8.11 -6.63 11.95
C LEU A 187 -8.83 -5.39 12.45
N GLU A 188 -8.10 -4.33 12.76
CA GLU A 188 -8.67 -3.06 13.22
C GLU A 188 -8.97 -2.10 12.06
N ARG A 189 -8.03 -1.94 11.13
CA ARG A 189 -8.10 -0.93 10.07
C ARG A 189 -7.48 -1.40 8.75
N VAL A 190 -8.03 -0.91 7.66
CA VAL A 190 -7.47 -1.03 6.30
C VAL A 190 -7.17 0.38 5.76
N TYR A 191 -5.93 0.65 5.39
CA TYR A 191 -5.55 1.92 4.72
C TYR A 191 -5.24 1.67 3.24
N ALA A 192 -6.00 2.32 2.36
CA ALA A 192 -5.80 2.20 0.92
C ALA A 192 -5.45 3.58 0.34
N PHE A 193 -4.20 3.73 -0.11
CA PHE A 193 -3.70 4.98 -0.70
C PHE A 193 -3.71 4.87 -2.22
N ASP A 194 -4.57 5.65 -2.86
CA ASP A 194 -4.84 5.69 -4.29
C ASP A 194 -4.89 4.29 -4.94
N PRO A 195 -5.73 3.38 -4.39
CA PRO A 195 -5.72 1.98 -4.79
C PRO A 195 -6.21 1.77 -6.21
N VAL A 196 -5.69 0.74 -6.89
CA VAL A 196 -6.37 0.20 -8.07
C VAL A 196 -7.72 -0.41 -7.61
N GLY A 197 -8.81 -0.08 -8.27
CA GLY A 197 -10.13 -0.64 -7.95
C GLY A 197 -10.31 -2.10 -8.39
N PHE A 198 -11.55 -2.58 -8.39
CA PHE A 198 -11.91 -3.96 -8.71
C PHE A 198 -12.87 -4.04 -9.89
N PRO A 199 -12.98 -5.19 -10.58
CA PRO A 199 -14.05 -5.40 -11.55
C PRO A 199 -15.43 -5.06 -10.94
N ALA A 200 -16.27 -4.34 -11.69
CA ALA A 200 -17.54 -3.81 -11.16
C ALA A 200 -18.45 -4.89 -10.53
N ARG A 201 -18.46 -6.10 -11.11
CA ARG A 201 -19.20 -7.25 -10.57
C ARG A 201 -18.73 -7.65 -9.17
N VAL A 202 -17.45 -7.48 -8.86
CA VAL A 202 -16.87 -7.79 -7.55
C VAL A 202 -17.14 -6.64 -6.58
N ALA A 203 -16.79 -5.42 -6.98
CA ALA A 203 -16.94 -4.22 -6.15
C ALA A 203 -18.38 -4.02 -5.64
N HIS A 204 -19.38 -4.40 -6.43
CA HIS A 204 -20.80 -4.24 -6.10
C HIS A 204 -21.49 -5.52 -5.58
N SER A 205 -20.76 -6.63 -5.37
CA SER A 205 -21.36 -7.93 -4.98
C SER A 205 -21.55 -8.14 -3.48
N GLY A 206 -21.14 -7.19 -2.64
CA GLY A 206 -21.07 -7.39 -1.18
C GLY A 206 -19.79 -8.10 -0.71
N PHE A 207 -18.86 -8.41 -1.61
CA PHE A 207 -17.56 -9.03 -1.29
C PHE A 207 -16.79 -8.30 -0.17
N PHE A 208 -16.92 -6.97 -0.10
CA PHE A 208 -16.20 -6.12 0.85
C PHE A 208 -17.06 -5.66 2.04
N THR A 209 -18.29 -6.16 2.19
CA THR A 209 -19.20 -5.74 3.28
C THR A 209 -18.63 -5.99 4.66
N SER A 210 -17.80 -7.04 4.84
CA SER A 210 -17.11 -7.31 6.11
C SER A 210 -16.11 -6.22 6.53
N LEU A 211 -15.74 -5.32 5.60
CA LEU A 211 -14.78 -4.23 5.86
C LEU A 211 -15.46 -2.89 6.16
N GLU A 212 -16.80 -2.82 6.16
CA GLU A 212 -17.53 -1.59 6.46
C GLU A 212 -17.09 -0.99 7.81
N GLY A 213 -16.82 0.32 7.83
CA GLY A 213 -16.32 1.04 9.00
C GLY A 213 -14.83 0.86 9.32
N ARG A 214 -14.13 -0.08 8.65
CA ARG A 214 -12.69 -0.34 8.88
C ARG A 214 -11.78 0.24 7.80
N VAL A 215 -12.33 0.61 6.64
CA VAL A 215 -11.55 1.10 5.49
C VAL A 215 -11.42 2.62 5.49
N SER A 216 -10.17 3.08 5.40
CA SER A 216 -9.80 4.47 5.11
C SER A 216 -9.13 4.53 3.75
N THR A 217 -9.87 5.01 2.74
CA THR A 217 -9.34 5.20 1.38
C THR A 217 -8.98 6.67 1.16
N TYR A 218 -7.79 6.93 0.65
CA TYR A 218 -7.31 8.27 0.32
C TYR A 218 -6.93 8.33 -1.15
N VAL A 219 -7.35 9.37 -1.86
CA VAL A 219 -7.05 9.55 -3.29
C VAL A 219 -6.70 11.01 -3.57
N THR A 220 -5.86 11.27 -4.54
CA THR A 220 -5.59 12.65 -4.95
C THR A 220 -6.62 13.11 -5.99
N ALA A 221 -6.90 14.42 -6.02
CA ALA A 221 -7.78 14.97 -7.04
C ALA A 221 -7.24 14.75 -8.48
N GLY A 222 -5.93 14.64 -8.64
CA GLY A 222 -5.27 14.41 -9.93
C GLY A 222 -5.19 12.95 -10.38
N SER A 223 -5.56 11.99 -9.51
CA SER A 223 -5.33 10.56 -9.74
C SER A 223 -5.93 10.06 -11.05
N TRP A 224 -5.17 9.21 -11.73
CA TRP A 224 -5.66 8.36 -12.82
C TRP A 224 -5.89 6.92 -12.39
N VAL A 225 -5.34 6.48 -11.25
CA VAL A 225 -5.34 5.08 -10.80
C VAL A 225 -6.67 4.70 -10.15
N SER A 226 -7.05 5.37 -9.06
CA SER A 226 -8.31 5.10 -8.36
C SER A 226 -9.55 5.23 -9.25
N PRO A 227 -9.61 6.15 -10.24
CA PRO A 227 -10.74 6.19 -11.15
C PRO A 227 -10.86 4.98 -12.09
N LEU A 228 -9.79 4.23 -12.39
CA LEU A 228 -9.79 3.19 -13.45
C LEU A 228 -10.89 2.14 -13.25
N LEU A 229 -11.09 1.70 -12.02
CA LEU A 229 -11.98 0.62 -11.65
C LEU A 229 -12.75 1.03 -10.38
N PRO A 230 -14.00 0.55 -10.20
CA PRO A 230 -14.78 0.83 -9.00
C PRO A 230 -14.04 0.52 -7.69
N LEU A 231 -14.09 1.46 -6.76
CA LEU A 231 -13.60 1.28 -5.39
C LEU A 231 -14.71 0.70 -4.51
N PRO A 232 -14.39 -0.20 -3.56
CA PRO A 232 -15.39 -0.81 -2.69
C PRO A 232 -15.78 0.07 -1.49
N ALA A 233 -15.10 1.19 -1.27
CA ALA A 233 -15.35 2.13 -0.18
C ALA A 233 -15.19 3.58 -0.65
N PRO A 234 -15.88 4.54 0.00
CA PRO A 234 -15.70 5.97 -0.28
C PRO A 234 -14.25 6.41 -0.08
N ALA A 235 -13.83 7.40 -0.87
CA ALA A 235 -12.49 7.96 -0.81
C ALA A 235 -12.48 9.38 -0.25
N THR A 236 -11.48 9.67 0.58
CA THR A 236 -11.14 11.02 1.02
C THR A 236 -10.16 11.65 0.05
N LEU A 237 -10.48 12.84 -0.47
CA LEU A 237 -9.57 13.60 -1.31
C LEU A 237 -8.47 14.23 -0.47
N VAL A 238 -7.22 13.96 -0.85
CA VAL A 238 -6.01 14.49 -0.20
C VAL A 238 -5.14 15.22 -1.20
N ASP A 239 -4.37 16.16 -0.66
CA ASP A 239 -3.61 17.07 -1.48
C ASP A 239 -2.24 16.51 -1.82
N SER A 240 -1.77 16.85 -3.01
CA SER A 240 -0.47 16.48 -3.55
C SER A 240 0.17 17.71 -4.17
N SER A 241 1.45 17.90 -3.85
CA SER A 241 2.29 18.93 -4.45
C SER A 241 2.56 18.68 -5.94
N TRP A 242 2.45 17.43 -6.39
CA TRP A 242 2.65 17.06 -7.80
C TRP A 242 1.32 17.12 -8.56
N PRO A 243 1.31 17.61 -9.82
CA PRO A 243 0.10 17.83 -10.58
C PRO A 243 -0.37 16.57 -11.33
N GLY A 244 -1.67 16.54 -11.66
CA GLY A 244 -2.24 15.57 -12.59
C GLY A 244 -1.94 14.11 -12.21
N PRO A 245 -1.63 13.22 -13.16
CA PRO A 245 -1.35 11.81 -12.88
C PRO A 245 -0.14 11.60 -11.96
N LEU A 246 0.82 12.53 -11.98
CA LEU A 246 2.00 12.47 -11.12
C LEU A 246 1.66 12.64 -9.63
N SER A 247 0.47 13.16 -9.32
CA SER A 247 -0.05 13.19 -7.95
C SER A 247 -0.21 11.80 -7.33
N HIS A 248 -0.18 10.73 -8.12
CA HIS A 248 -0.15 9.35 -7.64
C HIS A 248 1.08 9.06 -6.76
N ASN A 249 2.18 9.81 -6.90
CA ASN A 249 3.40 9.57 -6.14
C ASN A 249 3.17 9.87 -4.63
N PRO A 250 3.28 8.87 -3.72
CA PRO A 250 2.95 9.06 -2.30
C PRO A 250 3.91 10.03 -1.59
N TYR A 251 5.14 10.20 -2.11
CA TYR A 251 6.12 11.14 -1.59
C TYR A 251 5.73 12.61 -1.79
N ALA A 252 4.83 12.88 -2.74
CA ALA A 252 4.33 14.23 -3.04
C ALA A 252 3.12 14.65 -2.20
N TRP A 253 2.54 13.71 -1.43
CA TRP A 253 1.31 13.94 -0.67
C TRP A 253 1.58 14.80 0.54
N ALA A 254 0.65 15.71 0.80
CA ALA A 254 0.77 16.68 1.87
C ALA A 254 0.21 16.13 3.19
N THR A 255 0.95 16.32 4.26
CA THR A 255 0.54 16.03 5.63
C THR A 255 0.15 17.30 6.37
N GLU A 256 -0.74 17.18 7.35
CA GLU A 256 -1.10 18.21 8.31
C GLU A 256 -1.05 17.58 9.71
N GLY A 257 0.11 17.73 10.37
CA GLY A 257 0.42 16.96 11.57
C GLY A 257 0.41 15.46 11.27
N THR A 258 -0.40 14.71 12.02
CA THR A 258 -0.59 13.27 11.86
C THR A 258 -1.66 12.88 10.83
N ALA A 259 -2.37 13.86 10.27
CA ALA A 259 -3.37 13.63 9.23
C ALA A 259 -2.81 13.89 7.83
N LEU A 260 -3.51 13.39 6.81
CA LEU A 260 -3.29 13.82 5.43
C LEU A 260 -4.10 15.09 5.15
N ARG A 261 -3.45 16.08 4.52
CA ARG A 261 -4.08 17.35 4.20
C ARG A 261 -5.19 17.11 3.18
N ARG A 262 -6.42 17.52 3.51
CA ARG A 262 -7.56 17.35 2.61
C ARG A 262 -7.46 18.27 1.40
N ASP A 263 -7.88 17.76 0.25
CA ASP A 263 -8.05 18.53 -0.97
C ASP A 263 -9.53 18.86 -1.19
N ARG A 264 -9.81 20.09 -1.63
CA ARG A 264 -11.15 20.59 -1.95
C ARG A 264 -11.40 20.70 -3.45
N ARG A 265 -10.39 20.43 -4.29
CA ARG A 265 -10.53 20.41 -5.75
C ARG A 265 -11.46 19.28 -6.18
N ARG A 266 -12.04 19.44 -7.37
CA ARG A 266 -12.82 18.36 -8.00
C ARG A 266 -11.88 17.28 -8.54
N PRO A 267 -12.28 16.00 -8.51
CA PRO A 267 -11.53 14.93 -9.15
C PRO A 267 -11.27 15.18 -10.64
N SER A 268 -10.18 14.60 -11.13
CA SER A 268 -9.68 14.74 -12.48
C SER A 268 -10.70 14.30 -13.53
N ARG A 269 -10.98 15.20 -14.47
CA ARG A 269 -11.80 14.88 -15.65
C ARG A 269 -11.12 13.86 -16.57
N SER A 270 -9.79 13.93 -16.71
CA SER A 270 -9.04 13.00 -17.56
C SER A 270 -8.98 11.60 -16.96
N GLY A 271 -8.83 11.48 -15.63
CA GLY A 271 -8.95 10.18 -14.94
C GLY A 271 -10.34 9.56 -15.14
N THR A 272 -11.39 10.37 -15.03
CA THR A 272 -12.77 9.93 -15.29
C THR A 272 -12.99 9.51 -16.76
N ALA A 273 -12.40 10.22 -17.72
CA ALA A 273 -12.49 9.86 -19.14
C ALA A 273 -11.78 8.53 -19.43
N LEU A 274 -10.60 8.32 -18.85
CA LEU A 274 -9.85 7.07 -18.97
C LEU A 274 -10.63 5.88 -18.39
N ALA A 275 -11.26 6.07 -17.22
CA ALA A 275 -12.13 5.07 -16.60
C ALA A 275 -13.30 4.65 -17.51
N ARG A 276 -13.96 5.63 -18.16
CA ARG A 276 -15.06 5.36 -19.11
C ARG A 276 -14.59 4.57 -20.32
N LEU A 277 -13.42 4.91 -20.86
CA LEU A 277 -12.83 4.18 -21.98
C LEU A 277 -12.51 2.73 -21.57
N LEU A 278 -11.88 2.52 -20.41
CA LEU A 278 -11.58 1.19 -19.91
C LEU A 278 -12.87 0.38 -19.68
N ALA A 279 -13.89 0.98 -19.07
CA ALA A 279 -15.18 0.33 -18.86
C ALA A 279 -15.85 -0.10 -20.17
N ALA A 280 -15.71 0.69 -21.25
CA ALA A 280 -16.20 0.31 -22.58
C ALA A 280 -15.46 -0.91 -23.15
N ILE A 281 -14.13 -0.96 -23.00
CA ILE A 281 -13.30 -2.10 -23.43
C ILE A 281 -13.69 -3.38 -22.66
N LEU A 282 -13.88 -3.27 -21.33
CA LEU A 282 -14.22 -4.41 -20.48
C LEU A 282 -15.64 -4.96 -20.72
N ARG A 283 -16.54 -4.21 -21.38
CA ARG A 283 -17.83 -4.75 -21.83
C ARG A 283 -17.69 -5.77 -22.96
N VAL A 284 -16.70 -5.58 -23.83
CA VAL A 284 -16.43 -6.48 -24.96
C VAL A 284 -15.60 -7.69 -24.50
N ARG A 285 -14.76 -7.50 -23.48
CA ARG A 285 -13.93 -8.56 -22.88
C ARG A 285 -14.21 -8.66 -21.37
N PRO A 286 -15.25 -9.40 -20.96
CA PRO A 286 -15.65 -9.44 -19.56
C PRO A 286 -14.56 -10.04 -18.66
N PRO A 287 -14.48 -9.60 -17.39
CA PRO A 287 -13.53 -10.14 -16.43
C PRO A 287 -13.76 -11.64 -16.16
N ARG A 288 -12.68 -12.40 -16.05
CA ARG A 288 -12.68 -13.79 -15.57
C ARG A 288 -12.71 -13.76 -14.05
N ILE A 289 -13.80 -14.24 -13.47
CA ILE A 289 -13.98 -14.32 -12.02
C ILE A 289 -13.79 -15.78 -11.60
N GLY A 290 -12.71 -16.06 -10.87
CA GLY A 290 -12.45 -17.35 -10.23
C GLY A 290 -12.95 -17.38 -8.79
N SER A 291 -12.94 -18.57 -8.18
CA SER A 291 -13.21 -18.73 -6.74
C SER A 291 -12.07 -18.15 -5.91
N ASN A 292 -12.38 -17.63 -4.72
CA ASN A 292 -11.38 -17.22 -3.73
C ASN A 292 -10.59 -18.40 -3.17
#